data_AF-A0A7C1HED0-F1
#
_entry.id   AF-A0A7C1HED0-F1
#
_cell.length_a   1.000
_cell.length_b   1.000
_cell.length_c   1.000
_cell.angle_alpha   90.00
_cell.angle_beta   90.00
_cell.angle_gamma   90.00
#
_symmetry.space_group_name_H-M   'P 1'
#
loop_
_entity.id
_entity.type
_entity.pdbx_description
1 polymer ?
#
loop_
_entity_poly.entity_id
_entity_poly.type
_entity_poly.pdbx_seq_one_letter_code
_entity_poly.pdbx_strand_id
1 'polypeptide(L)' 'MADEPRRVYVTLGKKSYSILTLLDEKRFERVARIVKDSLSRVDISIDQEERLLLACFKLAYSIEKAENRLGELSGESDGS' A
#
# COMPACT_ATOMS: atom_id res chain seq x y z
N MET A 1 -18.43 -12.82 9.79
CA MET A 1 -19.27 -11.63 9.52
C MET A 1 -18.53 -10.85 8.44
N ALA A 2 -19.16 -10.59 7.30
CA ALA A 2 -18.55 -9.71 6.30
C ALA A 2 -18.56 -8.29 6.87
N ASP A 3 -17.42 -7.62 6.88
CA ASP A 3 -17.34 -6.24 7.37
C ASP A 3 -18.24 -5.33 6.52
N GLU A 4 -19.04 -4.46 7.15
CA GLU A 4 -19.87 -3.49 6.43
C GLU A 4 -19.01 -2.35 5.88
N PRO A 5 -19.30 -1.84 4.66
CA PRO A 5 -18.54 -0.76 4.07
C PRO A 5 -18.72 0.54 4.86
N ARG A 6 -17.62 1.13 5.28
CA ARG A 6 -17.60 2.40 6.02
C ARG A 6 -16.83 3.48 5.26
N ARG A 7 -17.28 4.73 5.42
CA ARG A 7 -16.57 5.90 4.88
C ARG A 7 -15.47 6.32 5.85
N VAL A 8 -14.26 6.52 5.34
CA VAL A 8 -13.13 7.03 6.13
C VAL A 8 -12.44 8.17 5.42
N TYR A 9 -11.84 9.06 6.21
CA TYR A 9 -11.04 10.16 5.71
C TYR A 9 -9.57 9.88 5.96
N VAL A 10 -8.74 10.05 4.93
CA VAL A 10 -7.30 9.83 5.02
C VAL A 10 -6.54 10.90 4.27
N THR A 11 -5.53 11.48 4.92
CA THR A 11 -4.58 12.38 4.27
C THR A 11 -3.38 11.57 3.79
N LEU A 12 -3.10 11.64 2.48
CA LEU A 12 -1.97 11.01 1.83
C LEU A 12 -1.22 12.09 1.04
N GLY A 13 0.07 12.28 1.34
CA GLY A 13 0.84 13.38 0.75
C GLY A 13 0.20 14.74 1.07
N LYS A 14 -0.14 15.51 0.03
CA LYS A 14 -0.72 16.87 0.15
C LYS A 14 -2.26 16.90 0.08
N LYS A 15 -2.93 15.75 -0.11
CA LYS A 15 -4.39 15.69 -0.32
C LYS A 15 -5.08 14.80 0.72
N SER A 16 -6.33 15.16 1.01
CA SER A 16 -7.23 14.36 1.84
C SER A 16 -8.27 13.68 0.96
N TYR A 17 -8.55 12.42 1.25
CA TYR A 17 -9.41 11.54 0.47
C TYR A 17 -10.52 11.00 1.35
N SER A 18 -11.74 10.96 0.82
CA SER A 18 -12.88 10.28 1.43
C SER A 18 -13.10 8.97 0.69
N ILE A 19 -12.82 7.84 1.34
CA ILE A 19 -12.83 6.51 0.71
C ILE A 19 -13.84 5.60 1.38
N LEU A 20 -14.46 4.72 0.60
CA LEU A 20 -15.30 3.64 1.11
C LEU A 20 -14.44 2.38 1.24
N THR A 21 -14.45 1.74 2.41
CA THR A 21 -13.62 0.55 2.66
C THR A 21 -14.34 -0.45 3.53
N LEU A 22 -14.02 -1.73 3.34
CA LEU A 22 -14.44 -2.84 4.19
C LEU A 22 -13.41 -3.13 5.30
N LEU A 23 -12.28 -2.41 5.33
CA LEU A 23 -11.27 -2.62 6.36
C LEU A 23 -11.79 -2.08 7.71
N ASP A 24 -11.70 -2.91 8.75
CA ASP A 24 -11.86 -2.47 10.13
C ASP A 24 -10.87 -1.34 10.47
N GLU A 25 -11.13 -0.59 11.54
CA GLU A 25 -10.34 0.57 11.93
C GLU A 25 -8.86 0.25 12.09
N LYS A 26 -8.52 -0.80 12.84
CA LYS A 26 -7.14 -1.18 13.13
C LYS A 26 -6.41 -1.61 11.86
N ARG A 27 -7.07 -2.35 10.98
CA ARG A 27 -6.48 -2.83 9.72
C ARG A 27 -6.30 -1.69 8.73
N PHE A 28 -7.28 -0.78 8.66
CA PHE A 28 -7.17 0.44 7.87
C PHE A 28 -5.99 1.31 8.32
N GLU A 29 -5.83 1.56 9.62
CA GLU A 29 -4.72 2.35 10.14
C GLU A 29 -3.35 1.76 9.78
N ARG A 30 -3.21 0.42 9.88
CA ARG A 30 -1.97 -0.28 9.47
C ARG A 30 -1.70 -0.10 7.98
N VAL A 31 -2.69 -0.32 7.13
CA VAL A 31 -2.56 -0.14 5.67
C VAL A 31 -2.24 1.33 5.32
N ALA A 32 -2.96 2.27 5.92
CA ALA A 32 -2.75 3.70 5.69
C ALA A 32 -1.35 4.15 6.10
N ARG A 33 -0.78 3.59 7.18
CA ARG A 33 0.60 3.85 7.60
C ARG A 33 1.60 3.38 6.54
N ILE A 34 1.43 2.16 6.01
CA ILE A 34 2.28 1.60 4.95
C ILE A 34 2.26 2.50 3.69
N VAL A 35 1.07 2.97 3.29
CA VAL A 35 0.94 3.88 2.14
C VAL A 35 1.60 5.24 2.42
N LYS A 36 1.39 5.82 3.61
CA LYS A 36 2.03 7.08 4.02
C LYS A 36 3.56 6.98 4.01
N ASP A 37 4.10 5.88 4.53
CA ASP A 37 5.55 5.62 4.56
C ASP A 37 6.13 5.38 3.17
N SER A 38 5.33 4.85 2.24
CA SER A 38 5.74 4.67 0.85
C SER A 38 5.78 6.01 0.12
N LEU A 39 4.77 6.86 0.32
CA LEU A 39 4.68 8.21 -0.24
C LEU A 39 5.72 9.18 0.32
N SER A 40 6.06 9.09 1.60
CA SER A 40 7.04 9.99 2.24
C SER A 40 8.45 9.84 1.66
N ARG A 41 8.71 8.71 1.01
CA ARG A 41 9.98 8.40 0.34
C ARG A 41 10.00 8.83 -1.14
N VAL A 42 8.89 9.36 -1.66
CA VAL A 42 8.81 9.92 -3.02
C VAL A 42 8.94 11.44 -2.92
N ASP A 43 9.77 12.02 -3.80
CA ASP A 43 10.04 13.46 -3.84
C ASP A 43 8.74 14.28 -3.82
N ILE A 44 8.73 15.31 -2.97
CA ILE A 44 7.60 16.22 -2.75
C ILE A 44 7.42 17.23 -3.89
N SER A 45 8.44 17.40 -4.74
CA SER A 45 8.39 18.26 -5.94
C SER A 45 7.48 17.67 -7.04
N ILE A 46 7.33 16.35 -7.06
CA ILE A 46 6.49 15.60 -8.00
C ILE A 46 4.99 15.86 -7.72
N ASP A 47 4.17 15.86 -8.75
CA ASP A 47 2.72 15.99 -8.61
C ASP A 47 2.12 14.86 -7.75
N GLN A 48 1.06 15.18 -7.00
CA GLN A 48 0.43 14.24 -6.07
C GLN A 48 -0.07 12.95 -6.75
N GLU A 49 -0.58 13.02 -7.98
CA GLU A 49 -1.08 11.84 -8.70
C GLU A 49 0.07 10.92 -9.11
N GLU A 50 1.12 11.49 -9.68
CA GLU A 50 2.33 10.76 -10.03
C GLU A 50 3.00 10.15 -8.80
N ARG A 51 3.04 10.88 -7.66
CA ARG A 51 3.54 10.33 -6.39
C ARG A 51 2.75 9.14 -5.90
N LEU A 52 1.43 9.16 -6.02
CA LEU A 52 0.58 8.02 -5.68
C LEU A 52 0.86 6.83 -6.58
N LEU A 53 1.01 7.06 -7.89
CA LEU A 53 1.35 6.00 -8.83
C LEU A 53 2.70 5.37 -8.49
N LEU A 54 3.73 6.18 -8.23
CA LEU A 54 5.05 5.69 -7.82
C LEU A 54 5.01 4.91 -6.49
N ALA A 55 4.21 5.37 -5.52
CA ALA A 55 4.00 4.63 -4.28
C ALA A 55 3.32 3.27 -4.53
N CYS A 56 2.35 3.19 -5.45
CA CYS A 56 1.76 1.92 -5.87
C CYS A 56 2.79 0.98 -6.50
N PHE A 57 3.62 1.46 -7.43
CA PHE A 57 4.70 0.65 -8.03
C PHE A 57 5.66 0.11 -6.98
N LYS A 58 6.06 0.94 -6.01
CA LYS A 58 6.93 0.53 -4.93
C LYS A 58 6.31 -0.53 -4.02
N LEU A 59 5.02 -0.39 -3.71
CA LEU A 59 4.28 -1.38 -2.92
C LEU A 59 4.18 -2.71 -3.67
N ALA A 60 3.82 -2.67 -4.96
CA ALA A 60 3.79 -3.86 -5.80
C ALA A 60 5.15 -4.56 -5.89
N TYR A 61 6.23 -3.81 -6.12
CA TYR A 61 7.59 -4.34 -6.10
C TYR A 61 7.98 -4.95 -4.74
N SER A 62 7.52 -4.35 -3.64
CA SER A 62 7.78 -4.90 -2.30
C SER A 62 7.04 -6.20 -2.05
N ILE A 63 5.84 -6.36 -2.62
CA ILE A 63 5.06 -7.60 -2.57
C ILE A 63 5.75 -8.68 -3.42
N GLU A 64 6.07 -8.37 -4.67
CA GLU A 64 6.76 -9.31 -5.59
C GLU A 64 8.08 -9.82 -4.99
N LYS A 65 8.90 -8.92 -4.43
CA LYS A 65 10.13 -9.29 -3.74
C LYS A 65 9.89 -10.16 -2.50
N ALA A 66 8.81 -9.93 -1.77
CA ALA A 66 8.45 -10.74 -0.62
C ALA A 66 7.98 -12.14 -1.03
N GLU A 67 7.21 -12.25 -2.12
CA GLU A 67 6.77 -13.52 -2.71
C GLU A 67 7.98 -14.34 -3.18
N ASN A 68 8.91 -13.75 -3.93
CA ASN A 68 10.13 -14.42 -4.36
C ASN A 68 10.95 -14.95 -3.18
N ARG A 69 11.14 -14.11 -2.15
CA ARG A 69 11.89 -14.51 -0.94
C ARG A 69 11.19 -15.62 -0.17
N LEU A 70 9.86 -15.65 -0.15
CA LEU A 70 9.09 -16.73 0.45
C LEU A 70 9.20 -18.02 -0.36
N GLY A 71 9.18 -17.95 -1.70
CA GLY A 71 9.44 -19.09 -2.58
C GLY A 71 10.84 -19.70 -2.36
N GLU A 72 11.88 -18.85 -2.31
CA GLU A 72 13.26 -19.26 -2.01
C GLU A 72 13.37 -20.00 -0.65
N LEU A 73 12.69 -19.50 0.39
CA LEU A 73 12.71 -20.10 1.72
C LEU A 73 11.84 -21.36 1.83
N SER A 74 10.82 -21.49 1.00
CA SER A 74 9.90 -22.63 0.99
C SER A 74 10.42 -23.80 0.15
N GLY A 75 11.56 -23.62 -0.55
CA GLY A 75 12.13 -24.64 -1.43
C GLY A 75 11.37 -24.77 -2.76
N GLU A 76 10.40 -23.90 -3.02
CA GLU A 76 9.81 -23.67 -4.34
C GLU A 76 10.82 -22.85 -5.16
N SER A 77 11.94 -23.50 -5.45
CA SER A 77 12.78 -23.12 -6.57
C SER A 77 11.99 -23.51 -7.82
N ASP A 78 11.15 -22.61 -8.31
CA ASP A 78 10.68 -22.75 -9.68
C ASP A 78 11.91 -22.61 -10.56
N GLY A 79 12.45 -23.77 -10.95
CA GLY A 79 13.42 -23.87 -12.00
C GLY A 79 12.78 -23.39 -13.29
N SER A 80 13.28 -22.28 -13.82
CA SER A 80 13.66 -22.08 -15.24
C SER A 80 14.05 -20.63 -15.47
#